data_AF-A0A358PD41-F1
#
_entry.id   AF-A0A358PD41-F1
#
_cell.length_a   1.000
_cell.length_b   1.000
_cell.length_c   1.000
_cell.angle_alpha   90.00
_cell.angle_beta   90.00
_cell.angle_gamma   90.00
#
_symmetry.space_group_name_H-M   'P 1'
#
loop_
_entity.id
_entity.type
_entity.pdbx_description
1 polymer ?
#
loop_
_entity_poly.entity_id
_entity_poly.type
_entity_poly.pdbx_seq_one_letter_code
_entity_poly.pdbx_strand_id
1 'polypeptide(L)' 'GVFPFSANSRARAQGHSDGFVKILACAKTDKILGVHIIGHEAGTVIHECATAMAFGASAEDIARTCHGHP' A
#
# COMPACT_ATOMS: atom_id res chain seq x y z
N GLY A 1 -8.03 -1.78 4.28
CA GLY A 1 -7.15 -2.02 5.43
C GLY A 1 -6.27 -0.81 5.71
N VAL A 2 -5.64 -0.75 6.89
CA VAL A 2 -4.62 0.26 7.25
C VAL A 2 -3.38 -0.47 7.76
N PHE A 3 -2.19 -0.07 7.28
CA PHE A 3 -0.91 -0.62 7.74
C PHE A 3 0.03 0.54 8.14
N PRO A 4 0.53 0.59 9.39
CA PRO A 4 1.39 1.67 9.84
C PRO A 4 2.85 1.46 9.43
N PHE A 5 3.57 2.53 9.10
CA PHE A 5 5.01 2.46 8.79
C PHE A 5 5.86 2.07 10.00
N SER A 6 5.36 2.26 11.22
CA SER A 6 5.99 1.76 12.45
C SER A 6 6.10 0.24 12.52
N ALA A 7 5.33 -0.50 11.71
CA ALA A 7 5.41 -1.95 11.58
C ALA A 7 6.20 -2.40 10.33
N ASN A 8 6.73 -1.50 9.51
CA ASN A 8 7.54 -1.82 8.33
C ASN A 8 9.05 -1.88 8.67
N SER A 9 9.73 -2.94 8.26
CA SER A 9 11.14 -3.17 8.61
C SER A 9 12.08 -2.12 8.01
N ARG A 10 11.92 -1.78 6.73
CA ARG A 10 12.72 -0.75 6.07
C ARG A 10 12.49 0.64 6.67
N ALA A 11 11.23 1.01 6.91
CA ALA A 11 10.87 2.28 7.54
C ALA A 11 11.52 2.44 8.92
N ARG A 12 11.52 1.37 9.74
CA ARG A 12 12.22 1.34 11.03
C ARG A 12 13.73 1.45 10.87
N ALA A 13 14.32 0.70 9.94
CA ALA A 13 15.77 0.70 9.71
C ALA A 13 16.29 2.06 9.23
N GLN A 14 15.47 2.83 8.51
CA GLN A 14 15.80 4.16 7.98
C GLN A 14 15.39 5.31 8.90
N GLY A 15 14.70 5.06 10.02
CA GLY A 15 14.21 6.11 10.92
C GLY A 15 13.03 6.92 10.37
N HIS A 16 12.27 6.34 9.43
CA HIS A 16 11.12 6.97 8.78
C HIS A 16 9.80 6.23 9.10
N SER A 17 9.49 6.04 10.38
CA SER A 17 8.36 5.21 10.83
C SER A 17 7.01 5.92 10.91
N ASP A 18 6.95 7.22 10.61
CA ASP A 18 5.71 8.00 10.71
C ASP A 18 4.76 7.75 9.53
N GLY A 19 3.47 7.68 9.84
CA GLY A 19 2.39 7.56 8.86
C GLY A 19 1.94 6.12 8.58
N PHE A 20 1.24 5.94 7.46
CA PHE A 20 0.55 4.68 7.12
C PHE A 20 0.17 4.59 5.63
N VAL A 21 -0.18 3.37 5.22
CA VAL A 21 -0.88 3.06 3.97
C VAL A 21 -2.33 2.67 4.29
N LYS A 22 -3.31 3.24 3.58
CA LYS A 22 -4.73 2.92 3.70
C LYS A 22 -5.31 2.55 2.33
N ILE A 23 -5.83 1.34 2.22
CA ILE A 23 -6.49 0.82 1.01
C ILE A 23 -8.00 0.71 1.27
N LEU A 24 -8.79 1.26 0.35
CA LEU A 24 -10.24 1.11 0.29
C LEU A 24 -10.59 0.17 -0.87
N ALA A 25 -11.34 -0.88 -0.59
CA ALA A 25 -11.77 -1.87 -1.57
C ALA A 25 -13.29 -2.08 -1.50
N CYS A 26 -13.89 -2.46 -2.62
CA CYS A 26 -15.30 -2.79 -2.71
C CYS A 26 -15.60 -4.05 -1.88
N ALA A 27 -16.50 -3.98 -0.91
CA ALA A 27 -16.80 -5.11 -0.03
C ALA A 27 -17.33 -6.37 -0.75
N LYS A 28 -17.91 -6.23 -1.95
CA LYS A 28 -18.47 -7.36 -2.72
C LYS A 28 -17.50 -7.98 -3.70
N THR A 29 -16.64 -7.17 -4.32
CA THR A 29 -15.80 -7.59 -5.46
C THR A 29 -14.30 -7.48 -5.16
N ASP A 30 -13.93 -6.98 -3.99
CA ASP A 30 -12.58 -6.67 -3.55
C ASP A 30 -11.78 -5.68 -4.43
N LYS A 31 -12.39 -5.15 -5.50
CA LYS A 31 -11.79 -4.15 -6.38
C LYS A 31 -11.34 -2.93 -5.59
N ILE A 32 -10.11 -2.48 -5.83
CA ILE A 32 -9.57 -1.27 -5.19
C ILE A 32 -10.32 -0.03 -5.69
N LEU A 33 -10.81 0.76 -4.73
CA LEU A 33 -11.52 2.02 -4.97
C LEU A 33 -10.64 3.25 -4.71
N GLY A 34 -9.59 3.08 -3.89
CA GLY A 34 -8.62 4.13 -3.65
C GLY A 34 -7.55 3.72 -2.64
N VAL A 35 -6.36 4.31 -2.78
CA VAL A 35 -5.23 4.13 -1.87
C VAL A 35 -4.74 5.49 -1.40
N HIS A 36 -4.47 5.61 -0.10
CA HIS A 36 -3.98 6.82 0.54
C HIS A 36 -2.71 6.46 1.31
N ILE A 37 -1.65 7.25 1.12
CA ILE A 37 -0.36 7.02 1.77
C ILE A 37 0.10 8.34 2.38
N ILE A 38 0.51 8.28 3.65
CA ILE A 38 1.19 9.38 4.33
C ILE A 38 2.47 8.78 4.91
N GLY A 39 3.64 9.32 4.56
CA GLY A 39 4.94 8.82 5.01
C GLY A 39 6.07 9.11 4.03
N HIS A 40 7.27 8.66 4.36
CA HIS A 40 8.43 8.74 3.48
C HIS A 40 8.19 7.95 2.17
N GLU A 41 8.67 8.47 1.04
CA GLU A 41 8.50 7.87 -0.30
C GLU A 41 7.04 7.62 -0.74
N ALA A 42 6.05 8.26 -0.12
CA ALA A 42 4.63 8.10 -0.49
C ALA A 42 4.37 8.37 -1.99
N GLY A 43 5.02 9.38 -2.56
CA GLY A 43 4.94 9.71 -3.99
C GLY A 43 5.55 8.66 -4.91
N THR A 44 6.49 7.84 -4.43
CA THR A 44 7.07 6.73 -5.19
C THR A 44 6.17 5.51 -5.11
N VAL A 45 5.79 5.10 -3.89
CA VAL A 45 5.01 3.88 -3.62
C VAL A 45 3.60 3.92 -4.24
N ILE A 46 2.98 5.11 -4.35
CA ILE A 46 1.62 5.26 -4.90
C ILE A 46 1.51 4.79 -6.37
N HIS A 47 2.61 4.75 -7.14
CA HIS A 47 2.60 4.34 -8.54
C HIS A 47 2.21 2.87 -8.74
N GLU A 48 2.58 1.97 -7.81
CA GLU A 48 2.14 0.57 -7.85
C GLU A 48 0.62 0.50 -7.73
N CYS A 49 0.05 1.23 -6.78
CA CYS A 49 -1.39 1.29 -6.54
C CYS A 49 -2.13 1.92 -7.73
N ALA A 50 -1.58 2.98 -8.33
CA ALA A 50 -2.14 3.58 -9.53
C ALA A 50 -2.19 2.58 -10.70
N THR A 51 -1.11 1.82 -10.89
CA THR A 51 -1.04 0.76 -11.90
C THR A 51 -2.08 -0.33 -11.61
N ALA A 52 -2.12 -0.86 -10.38
CA ALA A 52 -3.09 -1.88 -9.97
C ALA A 52 -4.54 -1.42 -10.21
N MET A 53 -4.88 -0.17 -9.85
CA MET A 53 -6.21 0.40 -10.08
C MET A 53 -6.54 0.56 -11.56
N ALA A 54 -5.57 0.91 -12.41
CA ALA A 54 -5.77 1.03 -13.86
C ALA A 54 -6.14 -0.33 -14.50
N PHE A 55 -5.60 -1.43 -13.98
CA PHE A 55 -5.96 -2.80 -14.38
C PHE A 55 -7.19 -3.36 -13.65
N GLY A 56 -7.79 -2.58 -12.76
CA GLY A 56 -8.98 -2.99 -12.00
C GLY A 56 -8.71 -4.06 -10.94
N ALA A 57 -7.48 -4.13 -10.42
CA ALA A 57 -7.05 -5.12 -9.44
C ALA A 57 -7.86 -5.08 -8.13
N SER A 58 -7.86 -6.22 -7.46
CA SER A 58 -8.39 -6.41 -6.10
C SER A 58 -7.35 -6.09 -5.03
N ALA A 59 -7.77 -5.94 -3.77
CA ALA A 59 -6.83 -5.80 -2.67
C ALA A 59 -6.06 -7.11 -2.42
N GLU A 60 -6.67 -8.26 -2.69
CA GLU A 60 -6.01 -9.57 -2.68
C GLU A 60 -4.84 -9.64 -3.67
N ASP A 61 -4.98 -9.08 -4.87
CA ASP A 61 -3.90 -9.06 -5.88
C ASP A 61 -2.65 -8.34 -5.34
N ILE A 62 -2.81 -7.18 -4.69
CA ILE A 62 -1.68 -6.46 -4.06
C ILE A 62 -1.09 -7.29 -2.92
N ALA A 63 -1.94 -7.91 -2.08
CA ALA A 63 -1.48 -8.68 -0.93
C ALA A 63 -0.73 -9.97 -1.32
N ARG A 64 -1.09 -10.58 -2.46
CA ARG A 64 -0.45 -11.80 -2.98
C ARG A 64 0.73 -11.54 -3.92
N THR A 65 0.88 -10.31 -4.39
CA THR A 65 2.06 -9.91 -5.15
C THR A 65 3.29 -10.00 -4.25
N CYS A 66 4.40 -10.52 -4.78
CA CYS A 66 5.64 -10.62 -4.02
C CYS A 66 6.27 -9.23 -3.90
N HIS A 67 6.36 -8.73 -2.67
CA HIS A 67 7.00 -7.45 -2.34
C HIS A 67 8.42 -7.71 -1.85
N GLY A 68 9.39 -6.95 -2.37
CA GLY A 68 10.78 -7.07 -1.95
C GLY A 68 10.98 -6.67 -0.48
N HIS A 69 11.35 -7.64 0.36
CA HIS A 69 11.76 -7.42 1.76
C HIS A 69 13.15 -6.75 1.82
N PRO A 70 13.47 -5.87 2.80
CA PRO A 70 12.70 -5.47 3.99
C PRO A 70 11.69 -4.34 3.80
#